data_AF-A0A6P3RQR2-F1
#
_entry.id   AF-A0A6P3RQR2-F1
#
_cell.length_a   1.000
_cell.length_b   1.000
_cell.length_c   1.000
_cell.angle_alpha   90.00
_cell.angle_beta   90.00
_cell.angle_gamma   90.00
#
_symmetry.space_group_name_H-M   'P 1'
#
loop_
_entity.id
_entity.type
_entity.pdbx_description
1 polymer ?
#
loop_
_entity_poly.entity_id
_entity_poly.type
_entity_poly.pdbx_seq_one_letter_code
_entity_poly.pdbx_strand_id
1 'polypeptide(L)'
;MEEKLKKTKIIFVVGGPGSGKGTQCEKIVQKYGYTHLSTGDLLRAEVSSGSARGKMLSEIMEKGQLVPLVSEPRRGRGQWGD
;
A
#
# COMPACT_ATOMS: atom_id res chain seq x y z
N MET A 1 4.46 -20.19 -3.97
CA MET A 1 3.71 -18.93 -3.73
C MET A 1 3.15 -18.38 -5.04
N GLU A 2 4.02 -18.18 -6.04
CA GLU A 2 3.68 -17.53 -7.32
C GLU A 2 2.54 -18.21 -8.10
N GLU A 3 2.59 -19.54 -8.24
CA GLU A 3 1.54 -20.31 -8.93
C GLU A 3 0.16 -20.25 -8.25
N LYS A 4 0.14 -20.08 -6.92
CA LYS A 4 -1.12 -19.88 -6.17
C LYS A 4 -1.68 -18.48 -6.44
N LEU A 5 -0.82 -17.47 -6.55
CA LEU A 5 -1.21 -16.10 -6.83
C LEU A 5 -1.74 -15.93 -8.27
N LYS A 6 -1.10 -16.54 -9.27
CA LYS A 6 -1.58 -16.53 -10.67
C LYS A 6 -3.00 -17.08 -10.82
N LYS A 7 -3.40 -18.03 -9.97
CA LYS A 7 -4.74 -18.63 -9.95
C LYS A 7 -5.73 -17.87 -9.06
N THR A 8 -5.29 -16.90 -8.27
CA THR A 8 -6.13 -16.12 -7.36
C THR A 8 -6.68 -14.89 -8.09
N LYS A 9 -7.98 -14.60 -7.90
CA LYS A 9 -8.59 -13.40 -8.49
C LYS A 9 -8.20 -12.16 -7.68
N ILE A 10 -7.50 -11.23 -8.32
CA ILE A 10 -7.09 -9.95 -7.72
C ILE A 10 -7.90 -8.84 -8.40
N ILE A 11 -8.53 -7.99 -7.58
CA ILE A 11 -9.35 -6.87 -8.05
C ILE A 11 -8.78 -5.60 -7.45
N PHE A 12 -8.38 -4.66 -8.30
CA PHE A 12 -7.95 -3.33 -7.86
C PHE A 12 -9.18 -2.41 -7.73
N VAL A 13 -9.33 -1.80 -6.56
CA VAL A 13 -10.38 -0.81 -6.28
C VAL A 13 -9.73 0.57 -6.17
N VAL A 14 -9.99 1.44 -7.16
CA VAL A 14 -9.32 2.73 -7.33
C VAL A 14 -10.33 3.88 -7.23
N GLY A 15 -9.90 5.02 -6.71
CA GLY A 15 -10.74 6.20 -6.50
C GLY A 15 -10.08 7.22 -5.58
N GLY A 16 -10.52 8.47 -5.62
CA GLY A 16 -9.95 9.57 -4.83
C GLY A 16 -10.12 9.41 -3.30
N PRO A 17 -9.44 10.24 -2.49
CA PRO A 17 -9.66 10.30 -1.04
C PRO A 17 -11.14 10.54 -0.73
N GLY A 18 -11.68 9.85 0.28
CA GLY A 18 -13.09 10.00 0.68
C GLY A 18 -14.14 9.35 -0.27
N SER A 19 -13.75 8.74 -1.39
CA SER A 19 -14.69 8.18 -2.37
C SER A 19 -15.45 6.92 -1.93
N GLY A 20 -15.32 6.48 -0.67
CA GLY A 20 -16.06 5.32 -0.14
C GLY A 20 -15.53 3.93 -0.53
N LYS A 21 -14.29 3.81 -1.03
CA LYS A 21 -13.70 2.50 -1.44
C LYS A 21 -13.76 1.45 -0.34
N GLY A 22 -13.32 1.80 0.88
CA GLY A 22 -13.30 0.89 2.02
C GLY A 22 -14.71 0.37 2.35
N THR A 23 -15.68 1.28 2.42
CA THR A 23 -17.09 0.96 2.66
C THR A 23 -17.66 0.00 1.61
N GLN A 24 -17.30 0.17 0.34
CA GLN A 24 -17.73 -0.77 -0.71
C GLN A 24 -16.98 -2.11 -0.62
N CYS A 25 -15.70 -2.10 -0.27
CA CYS A 25 -14.92 -3.32 -0.08
C CYS A 25 -15.46 -4.17 1.08
N GLU A 26 -15.90 -3.57 2.18
CA GLU A 26 -16.55 -4.27 3.29
C GLU A 26 -17.80 -5.03 2.83
N LYS A 27 -18.65 -4.39 2.00
CA LYS A 27 -19.83 -5.05 1.40
C LYS A 27 -19.44 -6.19 0.47
N ILE A 28 -18.36 -6.04 -0.31
CA ILE A 28 -17.84 -7.09 -1.20
C ILE A 28 -17.33 -8.29 -0.38
N VAL A 29 -16.61 -8.05 0.72
CA VAL A 29 -16.16 -9.09 1.65
C VAL A 29 -17.35 -9.87 2.20
N GLN A 30 -18.35 -9.17 2.74
CA GLN A 30 -19.56 -9.78 3.31
C GLN A 30 -20.36 -10.60 2.29
N LYS A 31 -20.49 -10.10 1.06
CA LYS A 31 -21.33 -10.75 0.03
C LYS A 31 -20.62 -11.87 -0.71
N TYR A 32 -19.32 -11.75 -0.96
CA TYR A 32 -18.59 -12.64 -1.87
C TYR A 32 -17.42 -13.38 -1.21
N GLY A 33 -17.14 -13.15 0.07
CA GLY A 33 -16.06 -13.86 0.80
C GLY A 33 -14.64 -13.51 0.36
N TYR A 34 -14.44 -12.33 -0.26
CA TYR A 34 -13.11 -11.87 -0.65
C TYR A 34 -12.31 -11.43 0.58
N THR A 35 -10.98 -11.39 0.46
CA THR A 35 -10.10 -10.74 1.43
C THR A 35 -9.83 -9.31 0.98
N HIS A 36 -10.18 -8.33 1.82
CA HIS A 36 -9.89 -6.92 1.54
C HIS A 36 -8.50 -6.56 2.05
N LEU A 37 -7.63 -6.12 1.13
CA LEU A 37 -6.30 -5.59 1.44
C LEU A 37 -6.26 -4.10 1.10
N SER A 38 -6.18 -3.27 2.13
CA SER A 38 -6.11 -1.82 2.02
C SER A 38 -4.68 -1.34 2.29
N THR A 39 -4.03 -0.78 1.28
CA THR A 39 -2.67 -0.21 1.44
C THR A 39 -2.64 0.86 2.52
N GLY A 40 -3.69 1.68 2.63
CA GLY A 40 -3.82 2.68 3.67
C GLY A 40 -3.85 2.08 5.08
N ASP A 41 -4.55 0.95 5.28
CA ASP A 41 -4.59 0.29 6.59
C ASP A 41 -3.25 -0.36 6.94
N LEU A 42 -2.60 -1.01 5.97
CA LEU A 42 -1.26 -1.58 6.16
C LEU A 42 -0.22 -0.52 6.53
N LEU A 43 -0.27 0.65 5.87
CA LEU A 43 0.63 1.76 6.18
C LEU A 43 0.34 2.36 7.56
N ARG A 44 -0.93 2.57 7.92
CA ARG A 44 -1.31 3.06 9.27
C ARG A 44 -0.91 2.07 10.37
N ALA A 45 -1.01 0.77 10.12
CA ALA A 45 -0.55 -0.25 11.05
C ALA A 45 0.98 -0.17 11.26
N GLU A 46 1.75 0.03 10.19
CA GLU A 46 3.20 0.22 10.27
C GLU A 46 3.57 1.52 11.01
N VAL A 47 2.86 2.63 10.76
CA VAL A 47 3.03 3.88 11.53
C VAL A 47 2.77 3.64 13.03
N SER A 48 1.70 2.93 13.35
CA SER A 48 1.30 2.60 14.73
C SER A 48 2.31 1.70 15.44
N SER A 49 3.16 0.97 14.72
CA SER A 49 4.21 0.13 15.31
C SER A 49 5.33 0.94 16.00
N GLY A 50 5.45 2.23 15.70
CA GLY A 50 6.52 3.10 16.22
C GLY A 50 7.92 2.78 15.64
N SER A 51 8.01 1.92 14.64
CA SER A 51 9.26 1.55 13.98
C SER A 51 9.92 2.78 13.31
N ALA A 52 11.23 2.71 13.07
CA ALA A 52 11.93 3.76 12.31
C ALA A 52 11.29 3.98 10.92
N ARG A 53 10.81 2.89 10.31
CA ARG A 53 10.03 2.93 9.06
C ARG A 53 8.67 3.61 9.27
N GLY A 54 7.96 3.29 10.35
CA GLY A 54 6.68 3.92 10.70
C GLY A 54 6.77 5.43 10.84
N LYS A 55 7.86 5.95 11.44
CA LYS A 55 8.09 7.41 11.53
C LYS A 55 8.25 8.07 10.15
N MET A 56 9.08 7.49 9.28
CA MET A 56 9.23 7.96 7.88
C MET A 56 7.88 7.94 7.14
N LEU A 57 7.09 6.88 7.32
CA LEU A 57 5.77 6.77 6.70
C LEU A 57 4.81 7.85 7.20
N SER A 58 4.81 8.17 8.49
CA SER A 58 3.97 9.25 9.05
C SER A 58 4.24 10.58 8.35
N GLU A 59 5.51 10.97 8.24
CA GLU A 59 5.91 12.23 7.62
C GLU A 59 5.48 12.33 6.14
N ILE A 60 5.58 11.22 5.39
CA ILE A 60 5.17 11.17 3.98
C ILE A 60 3.64 11.27 3.85
N MET A 61 2.92 10.52 4.70
CA MET A 61 1.45 10.46 4.68
C MET A 61 0.82 11.78 5.10
N GLU A 62 1.37 12.47 6.10
CA GLU A 62 0.91 13.80 6.54
C GLU A 62 1.04 14.85 5.44
N LYS A 63 2.06 14.72 4.58
CA LYS A 63 2.27 15.59 3.41
C LYS A 63 1.38 15.23 2.20
N GLY A 64 0.57 14.18 2.31
CA GLY A 64 -0.24 13.67 1.18
C GLY A 64 0.59 13.12 0.03
N GLN A 65 1.85 12.74 0.27
CA GLN A 65 2.76 12.24 -0.74
C GLN A 65 2.61 10.72 -0.95
N LEU A 66 3.02 10.23 -2.11
CA LEU A 66 3.06 8.80 -2.38
C LEU A 66 4.21 8.14 -1.63
N VAL A 67 3.91 7.03 -0.95
CA VAL A 67 4.92 6.20 -0.30
C VAL A 67 5.77 5.49 -1.36
N PRO A 68 7.11 5.60 -1.30
CA PRO A 68 7.99 4.95 -2.26
C PRO A 68 7.93 3.42 -2.15
N LEU A 69 8.07 2.74 -3.29
CA LEU A 69 8.06 1.27 -3.38
C LEU A 69 9.35 0.61 -2.87
N VAL A 70 10.43 1.38 -2.66
CA VAL A 70 11.77 0.87 -2.31
C VAL A 70 12.27 1.56 -1.05
N SER A 71 12.69 0.77 -0.07
CA SER A 71 13.22 1.23 1.23
C SER A 71 14.75 1.33 1.25
N GLU A 72 15.38 1.85 0.20
CA GLU A 72 16.81 2.15 0.20
C GLU A 72 17.09 3.59 -0.24
N PRO A 73 18.00 4.31 0.44
CA PRO A 73 18.66 5.44 -0.18
C PRO A 73 19.35 4.91 -1.43
N ARG A 74 19.22 5.61 -2.56
CA ARG A 74 20.09 5.35 -3.72
C ARG A 74 21.55 5.60 -3.30
N ARG A 75 22.23 4.58 -2.76
CA ARG A 75 23.69 4.55 -2.72
C ARG A 75 24.14 4.49 -4.17
N GLY A 76 24.61 5.63 -4.67
CA GLY A 76 25.31 5.74 -5.95
C GLY A 76 24.49 5.31 -7.16
N ARG A 77 23.71 6.22 -7.74
CA ARG A 77 23.61 6.19 -9.21
C ARG A 77 24.98 6.61 -9.74
N GLY A 78 25.78 5.60 -10.09
CA GLY A 78 26.90 5.75 -11.00
C GLY A 78 26.43 6.48 -12.26
N GLN A 79 27.35 7.29 -12.79
CA GLN A 79 27.26 8.04 -14.02
C GLN A 79 26.58 7.22 -15.13
N TRP A 80 25.58 7.82 -15.77
CA TRP A 80 25.25 7.45 -17.14
C TRP A 80 26.27 8.16 -18.03
N GLY A 81 27.27 7.41 -18.45
CA GLY A 81 28.21 7.71 -19.51
C GLY A 81 28.50 6.37 -20.18
N ASP A 82 28.20 6.32 -21.48
CA ASP A 82 28.17 5.18 -22.42
C ASP A 82 26.82 4.44 -22.53
#